data_AF-A0AAU9TLF9-F1
#
_entry.id   AF-A0AAU9TLF9-F1
#
_cell.length_a   1.000
_cell.length_b   1.000
_cell.length_c   1.000
_cell.angle_alpha   90.00
_cell.angle_beta   90.00
_cell.angle_gamma   90.00
#
_symmetry.space_group_name_H-M   'P 1'
#
loop_
_entity.id
_entity.type
_entity.pdbx_description
1 polymer ?
#
loop_
_entity_poly.entity_id
_entity_poly.type
_entity_poly.pdbx_seq_one_letter_code
_entity_poly.pdbx_strand_id
1 'polypeptide(L)'
;MDRLFRSEINDINLGLLVEVWNKGVIWDRALGYHYLPLTSVAYDEHECGGRWVELEAQLMMRGGAVVGTTGPTGHALLLDCRFEPPFGKYAIFPYQYYTNESL
;
A
#
# COMPACT_ATOMS: atom_id res chain seq x y z
N MET A 1 4.16 19.03 -1.85
CA MET A 1 5.56 18.61 -2.04
C MET A 1 5.48 17.13 -2.29
N ASP A 2 5.66 16.74 -3.54
CA ASP A 2 5.45 15.35 -3.95
C ASP A 2 6.79 14.65 -3.78
N ARG A 3 6.79 13.57 -2.99
CA ARG A 3 8.01 12.83 -2.65
C ARG A 3 7.82 11.37 -3.00
N LEU A 4 8.68 10.89 -3.90
CA LEU A 4 8.75 9.49 -4.28
C LEU A 4 9.65 8.73 -3.30
N PHE A 5 9.20 7.55 -2.88
CA PHE A 5 9.99 6.59 -2.12
C PHE A 5 10.03 5.27 -2.87
N ARG A 6 11.19 4.61 -2.85
CA ARG A 6 11.38 3.27 -3.43
C ARG A 6 11.96 2.37 -2.36
N SER A 7 11.48 1.14 -2.30
CA SER A 7 11.97 0.12 -1.39
C SER A 7 11.96 -1.24 -2.09
N GLU A 8 12.95 -2.06 -1.78
CA GLU A 8 13.01 -3.44 -2.24
C GLU A 8 12.17 -4.32 -1.31
N ILE A 9 11.23 -5.08 -1.88
CA ILE A 9 10.31 -5.94 -1.13
C ILE A 9 10.62 -7.40 -1.44
N ASN A 10 10.90 -8.17 -0.39
CA ASN A 10 11.21 -9.60 -0.49
C ASN A 10 10.07 -10.50 0.02
N ASP A 11 9.03 -9.92 0.64
CA ASP A 11 7.86 -10.65 1.13
C ASP A 11 6.58 -9.84 0.90
N ILE A 12 5.70 -10.34 0.02
CA ILE A 12 4.44 -9.71 -0.35
C ILE A 12 3.35 -9.88 0.72
N ASN A 13 3.54 -10.80 1.69
CA ASN A 13 2.55 -11.06 2.73
C ASN A 13 2.56 -10.01 3.84
N LEU A 14 3.48 -9.06 3.80
CA LEU A 14 3.57 -7.92 4.71
C LEU A 14 2.63 -6.79 4.28
N GLY A 15 2.65 -5.69 5.04
CA GLY A 15 1.93 -4.47 4.73
C GLY A 15 2.81 -3.23 4.84
N LEU A 16 2.43 -2.19 4.12
CA LEU A 16 2.97 -0.84 4.27
C LEU A 16 2.12 -0.10 5.31
N LEU A 17 2.74 0.29 6.42
CA LEU A 17 2.13 1.22 7.38
C LEU A 17 2.54 2.65 7.03
N VAL A 18 1.55 3.50 6.76
CA VAL A 18 1.73 4.94 6.56
C VAL A 18 1.30 5.67 7.82
N GLU A 19 2.18 6.53 8.33
CA GLU A 19 1.93 7.31 9.54
C GLU A 19 2.05 8.80 9.23
N VAL A 20 1.06 9.59 9.64
CA VAL A 20 1.10 11.04 9.49
C VAL A 20 1.24 11.69 10.84
N TRP A 21 2.30 12.49 10.98
CA TRP A 21 2.68 13.16 12.22
C TRP A 21 2.64 14.67 12.03
N ASN A 22 1.96 15.37 12.94
CA ASN A 22 2.03 16.82 13.04
C ASN A 22 3.19 17.19 13.97
N LYS A 23 4.08 18.04 13.48
CA LYS A 23 5.27 18.45 14.21
C LYS A 23 4.90 19.38 15.36
N GLY A 24 5.26 19.00 16.58
CA GLY A 24 5.06 19.84 17.76
C GLY A 24 6.33 20.54 18.22
N VAL A 25 6.20 21.39 19.24
CA VAL A 25 7.35 22.12 19.81
C VAL A 25 8.19 21.21 20.71
N ILE A 26 7.55 20.34 21.48
CA ILE A 26 8.22 19.43 22.43
C ILE A 26 8.08 17.97 21.98
N TRP A 27 6.91 17.57 21.48
CA TRP A 27 6.65 16.24 20.93
C TRP A 27 5.76 16.33 19.71
N ASP A 28 5.93 15.39 18.78
CA ASP A 28 5.07 15.26 17.61
C ASP A 28 3.77 14.53 17.97
N ARG A 29 2.69 14.85 17.25
CA ARG A 29 1.37 14.26 17.45
C ARG A 29 0.95 13.47 16.22
N ALA A 30 0.65 12.19 16.37
CA ALA A 30 0.05 11.41 15.30
C ALA A 30 -1.33 11.99 14.91
N LEU A 31 -1.50 12.26 13.61
CA LEU A 31 -2.79 12.61 13.01
C LEU A 31 -3.58 11.36 12.63
N GLY A 32 -2.88 10.29 12.24
CA GLY A 32 -3.47 8.98 12.00
C GLY A 32 -2.58 8.06 11.18
N TYR A 33 -3.13 6.89 10.89
CA TYR A 33 -2.44 5.74 10.33
C TYR A 33 -3.24 5.15 9.17
N HIS A 34 -2.55 4.63 8.15
CA HIS A 34 -3.16 3.83 7.10
C HIS A 34 -2.33 2.57 6.85
N TYR A 35 -2.94 1.40 6.97
CA TYR A 35 -2.29 0.13 6.68
C TYR A 35 -2.72 -0.39 5.31
N LEU A 36 -1.75 -0.59 4.42
CA LEU A 36 -1.94 -1.10 3.07
C LEU A 36 -1.30 -2.48 2.94
N PRO A 37 -2.08 -3.57 2.85
CA PRO A 37 -1.54 -4.90 2.56
C PRO A 37 -0.81 -4.89 1.21
N LEU A 38 0.43 -5.37 1.17
CA LEU A 38 1.22 -5.35 -0.07
C LEU A 38 0.62 -6.24 -1.15
N THR A 39 -0.10 -7.30 -0.77
CA THR A 39 -0.89 -8.13 -1.71
C THR A 39 -1.98 -7.36 -2.47
N SER A 40 -2.39 -6.19 -2.00
CA SER A 40 -3.40 -5.34 -2.63
C SER A 40 -2.81 -4.22 -3.51
N VAL A 41 -1.47 -4.11 -3.57
CA VAL A 41 -0.75 -3.12 -4.37
C VAL A 41 -0.62 -3.62 -5.80
N ALA A 42 -0.95 -2.77 -6.77
CA ALA A 42 -0.89 -3.12 -8.18
C ALA A 42 0.55 -3.08 -8.71
N TYR A 43 0.83 -3.91 -9.72
CA TYR A 43 2.01 -3.76 -10.56
C TYR A 43 1.67 -2.78 -11.68
N ASP A 44 2.41 -1.68 -11.77
CA ASP A 44 2.20 -0.65 -12.78
C ASP A 44 3.53 0.02 -13.14
N GLU A 45 3.74 0.26 -14.43
CA GLU A 45 4.93 0.96 -14.95
C GLU A 45 4.78 2.49 -14.87
N HIS A 46 3.55 2.99 -14.77
CA HIS A 46 3.24 4.41 -14.84
C HIS A 46 2.71 4.98 -13.51
N GLU A 47 2.95 6.27 -13.29
CA GLU A 47 2.37 7.00 -12.16
C GLU A 47 0.87 7.17 -12.37
N CYS A 48 0.05 6.75 -11.40
CA CYS A 48 -1.41 6.71 -11.55
C CYS A 48 -2.13 7.85 -10.82
N GLY A 49 -1.43 8.91 -10.42
CA GLY A 49 -2.03 10.07 -9.73
C GLY A 49 -2.52 9.79 -8.29
N GLY A 50 -2.45 8.53 -7.83
CA GLY A 50 -2.78 8.10 -6.48
C GLY A 50 -4.28 8.04 -6.18
N ARG A 51 -4.59 7.59 -4.96
CA ARG A 51 -5.96 7.57 -4.40
C ARG A 51 -5.99 8.23 -3.03
N TRP A 52 -7.10 8.90 -2.72
CA TRP A 52 -7.37 9.37 -1.37
C TRP A 52 -7.61 8.18 -0.46
N VAL A 53 -6.83 8.09 0.62
CA VAL A 53 -6.98 7.08 1.67
C VAL A 53 -7.26 7.76 3.00
N GLU A 54 -8.23 7.22 3.73
CA GLU A 54 -8.57 7.70 5.07
C GLU A 54 -7.50 7.27 6.07
N LEU A 55 -7.23 8.17 7.01
CA LEU A 55 -6.39 7.93 8.17
C LEU A 55 -7.26 7.50 9.35
N GLU A 56 -6.80 6.47 10.03
CA GLU A 56 -7.45 5.88 11.19
C GLU A 56 -6.64 6.19 12.46
N ALA A 57 -7.30 6.19 13.61
CA ALA A 57 -6.76 6.67 14.88
C ALA A 57 -5.88 5.64 15.59
N GLN A 58 -6.08 4.35 15.31
CA GLN A 58 -5.49 3.25 16.06
C GLN A 58 -4.92 2.16 15.16
N LEU A 59 -3.85 1.52 15.61
CA LEU A 59 -3.27 0.32 15.00
C LEU A 59 -3.97 -0.93 15.52
N MET A 60 -4.32 -1.85 14.62
CA MET A 60 -4.73 -3.20 14.99
C MET A 60 -3.51 -4.12 15.04
N MET A 61 -3.29 -4.77 16.18
CA MET A 61 -2.13 -5.63 16.42
C MET A 61 -2.55 -7.09 16.57
N ARG A 62 -1.79 -8.01 15.96
CA ARG A 62 -1.93 -9.45 16.15
C ARG A 62 -0.55 -10.09 16.23
N GLY A 63 -0.25 -10.76 17.35
CA GLY A 63 1.04 -11.44 17.51
C GLY A 63 2.26 -10.52 17.41
N GLY A 64 2.13 -9.25 17.80
CA GLY A 64 3.20 -8.24 17.71
C GLY A 64 3.35 -7.57 16.34
N ALA A 65 2.57 -7.98 15.33
CA ALA A 65 2.55 -7.35 14.02
C ALA A 65 1.30 -6.47 13.83
N VAL A 66 1.45 -5.40 13.05
CA VAL A 66 0.31 -4.58 12.59
C VAL A 66 -0.43 -5.37 11.51
N VAL A 67 -1.75 -5.48 11.66
CA VAL A 67 -2.61 -6.19 10.70
C VAL A 67 -3.69 -5.30 10.08
N GLY A 68 -3.77 -4.04 10.52
CA GLY A 68 -4.78 -3.10 10.06
C GLY A 68 -4.80 -1.84 10.91
N THR A 69 -5.77 -0.97 10.62
CA THR A 69 -6.00 0.28 11.34
C THR A 69 -7.50 0.49 11.59
N THR A 70 -7.87 1.29 12.59
CA THR A 70 -9.27 1.54 12.96
C THR A 70 -9.50 2.84 13.73
N GLY A 71 -10.75 3.29 13.75
CA GLY A 71 -11.20 4.50 14.42
C GLY A 71 -11.10 5.71 13.50
N PRO A 72 -12.21 6.37 13.14
CA PRO A 72 -12.18 7.47 12.19
C PRO A 72 -11.41 8.68 12.76
N THR A 73 -10.59 9.33 11.93
CA THR A 73 -9.96 10.62 12.27
C THR A 73 -10.57 11.80 11.51
N GLY A 74 -11.21 11.53 10.36
CA GLY A 74 -11.66 12.57 9.42
C GLY A 74 -10.53 13.16 8.57
N HIS A 75 -9.30 12.65 8.69
CA HIS A 75 -8.17 13.03 7.85
C HIS A 75 -7.99 12.04 6.70
N ALA A 76 -7.47 12.52 5.58
CA ALA A 76 -7.12 11.70 4.43
C ALA A 76 -5.83 12.21 3.79
N LEU A 77 -5.13 11.32 3.07
CA LEU A 77 -3.95 11.65 2.27
C LEU A 77 -4.06 11.04 0.87
N LEU A 78 -3.40 11.66 -0.10
CA LEU A 78 -3.29 11.11 -1.45
C LEU A 78 -2.08 10.17 -1.51
N LEU A 79 -2.31 8.88 -1.75
CA LEU A 79 -1.28 7.84 -1.82
C LEU A 79 -1.25 7.21 -3.22
N ASP A 80 -0.11 7.31 -3.90
CA ASP A 80 0.22 6.46 -5.03
C ASP A 80 1.24 5.41 -4.57
N CYS A 81 0.89 4.13 -4.68
CA CYS A 81 1.74 3.01 -4.28
C CYS A 81 1.57 1.90 -5.32
N ARG A 82 2.69 1.49 -5.90
CA ARG A 82 2.76 0.49 -6.97
C ARG A 82 4.03 -0.33 -6.87
N PHE A 83 3.98 -1.54 -7.40
CA PHE A 83 5.16 -2.31 -7.69
C PHE A 83 5.64 -2.03 -9.11
N GLU A 84 6.95 -1.87 -9.24
CA GLU A 84 7.57 -1.92 -10.57
C GLU A 84 7.62 -3.37 -11.03
N PRO A 85 7.17 -3.67 -12.26
CA PRO A 85 7.31 -5.01 -12.82
C PRO A 85 8.79 -5.44 -12.85
N PRO A 86 9.08 -6.74 -12.67
CA PRO A 86 10.43 -7.25 -12.85
C PRO A 86 10.92 -6.95 -14.27
N PHE A 87 12.18 -6.55 -14.40
CA PHE A 87 12.81 -6.31 -15.71
C PHE A 87 12.92 -7.64 -16.47
N GLY A 88 11.89 -7.96 -17.27
CA GLY A 88 11.81 -9.18 -18.05
C GLY A 88 10.73 -9.06 -19.13
N LYS A 89 11.03 -8.33 -20.22
CA LYS A 89 10.25 -8.46 -21.45
C LYS A 89 10.43 -9.90 -21.95
N TYR A 90 9.32 -10.62 -22.12
CA TYR A 90 9.18 -11.97 -22.72
C TYR A 90 9.40 -13.21 -21.81
N ALA A 91 8.43 -13.50 -20.93
CA ALA A 91 8.02 -14.86 -20.49
C ALA A 91 6.88 -14.61 -19.48
N ILE A 92 5.59 -14.80 -19.72
CA ILE A 92 4.82 -15.86 -20.38
C ILE A 92 3.44 -15.22 -20.69
N PHE A 93 2.73 -15.74 -21.70
CA PHE A 93 1.44 -15.30 -22.27
C PHE A 93 0.38 -14.71 -21.30
N PRO A 94 -0.57 -13.88 -21.80
CA PRO A 94 -1.73 -13.45 -21.02
C PRO A 94 -2.45 -14.67 -20.44
N TYR A 95 -2.91 -14.56 -19.19
CA TYR A 95 -3.86 -15.47 -18.56
C TYR A 95 -5.15 -15.49 -19.41
N GLN A 96 -5.16 -16.25 -20.50
CA GLN A 96 -6.38 -16.69 -21.14
C GLN A 96 -6.88 -17.90 -20.34
N TYR A 97 -8.05 -17.74 -19.74
CA TYR A 97 -8.84 -18.84 -19.23
C TYR A 97 -9.03 -19.88 -20.34
N TYR A 98 -8.42 -21.06 -20.19
CA TYR A 98 -8.87 -22.23 -20.94
C TYR A 98 -10.05 -22.84 -20.19
N THR A 99 -11.27 -22.53 -20.61
CA THR A 99 -12.40 -23.42 -20.39
C THR A 99 -12.19 -24.64 -21.27
N ASN A 100 -11.94 -25.80 -20.65
CA ASN A 100 -11.98 -27.07 -21.36
C ASN A 100 -13.44 -27.38 -21.69
N GLU A 101 -13.86 -27.07 -22.92
CA GLU A 101 -14.94 -27.82 -23.56
C GLU A 101 -14.39 -28.50 -24.81
N SER A 102 -14.31 -29.82 -24.68
CA SER A 102 -14.03 -30.83 -25.68
C SER A 102 -15.05 -30.83 -26.83
N LEU A 103 -14.54 -30.84 -28.07
CA LEU A 103 -14.83 -31.82 -29.15
C LEU A 103 -13.96 -31.54 -30.38
#